data_AF-A0A0K0GCS8-F1
#
_entry.id   AF-A0A0K0GCS8-F1
#
_cell.length_a   1.000
_cell.length_b   1.000
_cell.length_c   1.000
_cell.angle_alpha   90.00
_cell.angle_beta   90.00
_cell.angle_gamma   90.00
#
_symmetry.space_group_name_H-M   'P 1'
#
loop_
_entity.id
_entity.type
_entity.pdbx_description
1 polymer ?
#
loop_
_entity_poly.entity_id
_entity_poly.type
_entity_poly.pdbx_seq_one_letter_code
_entity_poly.pdbx_strand_id
1 'polypeptide(L)'
;MIFIALLGFLAIIFSILYIIVHFIKKIKDKQRVLSKKIFYTALLGGFSLFILGVAFADTDELAQINELEKQNQSLSDENDTLKLENKKLKSKVTDYENEKEELKTKGIQFEKKIESLEKKKKSLEDEKNTLEEKVAELNNKNADLDNKIAKLTETNTDLDEKVDKLTQTNTDLNNKVANLETELTSANSKVTSVEASAQTTSQSTSNNSTKSSTSSSGNTSSNVYYKNCTAAREAGAAPVHRGDPGYGPHLDRDGDGIGCE
;
A
#
# COMPACT_ATOMS: atom_id res chain seq x y z
N MET A 1 -31.69 81.99 38.66
CA MET A 1 -32.28 82.89 37.64
C MET A 1 -33.79 82.66 37.46
N ILE A 2 -34.29 81.43 37.52
CA ILE A 2 -35.74 81.09 37.52
C ILE A 2 -36.54 81.91 38.55
N PHE A 3 -36.02 82.13 39.76
CA PHE A 3 -36.68 82.96 40.78
C PHE A 3 -36.89 84.43 40.34
N ILE A 4 -35.95 85.00 39.56
CA ILE A 4 -36.04 86.37 39.03
C ILE A 4 -37.10 86.43 37.92
N ALA A 5 -37.18 85.41 37.07
CA ALA A 5 -38.25 85.28 36.07
C ALA A 5 -39.63 85.15 36.74
N LEU A 6 -39.76 84.33 37.79
CA LEU A 6 -41.01 84.18 38.55
C LEU A 6 -41.44 85.47 39.24
N LEU A 7 -40.49 86.21 39.83
CA LEU A 7 -40.76 87.54 40.42
C LEU A 7 -41.22 88.55 39.36
N GLY A 8 -40.58 88.57 38.18
CA GLY A 8 -41.00 89.39 37.05
C GLY A 8 -42.41 89.05 36.57
N PHE A 9 -42.71 87.75 36.42
CA PHE A 9 -44.03 87.26 36.04
C PHE A 9 -45.12 87.61 37.07
N LEU A 10 -44.82 87.46 38.35
CA LEU A 10 -45.73 87.83 39.43
C LEU A 10 -46.01 89.34 39.47
N ALA A 11 -45.01 90.18 39.16
CA ALA A 11 -45.19 91.63 39.02
C ALA A 11 -46.06 92.01 37.81
N ILE A 12 -45.96 91.26 36.69
CA ILE A 12 -46.86 91.41 35.54
C ILE A 12 -48.29 91.00 35.91
N ILE A 13 -48.49 89.86 36.58
CA ILE A 13 -49.80 89.42 37.08
C ILE A 13 -50.39 90.47 38.02
N PHE A 14 -49.61 90.99 38.96
CA PHE A 14 -50.03 92.04 39.88
C PHE A 14 -50.46 93.30 39.11
N SER A 15 -49.75 93.67 38.05
CA SER A 15 -50.11 94.80 37.18
C SER A 15 -51.44 94.56 36.46
N ILE A 16 -51.70 93.35 35.97
CA ILE A 16 -52.97 92.96 35.32
C ILE A 16 -54.12 92.98 36.34
N LEU A 17 -53.93 92.37 37.50
CA LEU A 17 -54.92 92.37 38.59
C LEU A 17 -55.21 93.80 39.07
N TYR A 18 -54.20 94.66 39.14
CA TYR A 18 -54.37 96.08 39.45
C TYR A 18 -55.26 96.80 38.44
N ILE A 19 -55.11 96.53 37.13
CA ILE A 19 -56.02 97.05 36.10
C ILE A 19 -57.44 96.52 36.33
N ILE A 20 -57.61 95.21 36.54
CA ILE A 20 -58.94 94.59 36.71
C ILE A 20 -59.67 95.22 37.90
N VAL A 21 -59.00 95.34 39.05
CA VAL A 21 -59.57 95.98 40.25
C VAL A 21 -59.88 97.45 40.00
N HIS A 22 -59.02 98.16 39.26
CA HIS A 22 -59.26 99.55 38.87
C HIS A 22 -60.52 99.67 37.99
N PHE A 23 -60.70 98.81 36.98
CA PHE A 23 -61.88 98.80 36.12
C PHE A 23 -63.17 98.51 36.89
N ILE A 24 -63.16 97.51 37.77
CA ILE A 24 -64.33 97.19 38.63
C ILE A 24 -64.70 98.41 39.49
N LYS A 25 -63.71 99.08 40.09
CA LYS A 25 -63.94 100.30 40.89
C LYS A 25 -64.38 101.49 40.04
N LYS A 26 -63.87 101.64 38.82
CA LYS A 26 -64.24 102.72 37.89
C LYS A 26 -65.68 102.60 37.37
N ILE A 27 -66.20 101.38 37.25
CA ILE A 27 -67.63 101.14 36.93
C ILE A 27 -68.53 101.60 38.09
N LYS A 28 -68.05 101.49 39.33
CA LYS A 28 -68.81 101.84 40.56
C LYS A 28 -68.71 103.32 40.94
N ASP A 29 -67.54 103.94 40.77
CA ASP A 29 -67.28 105.36 41.06
C ASP A 29 -66.63 106.05 39.85
N LYS A 30 -67.35 106.97 39.18
CA LYS A 30 -66.91 107.63 37.93
C LYS A 30 -65.70 108.57 38.06
N GLN A 31 -65.21 108.86 39.27
CA GLN A 31 -64.16 109.87 39.51
C GLN A 31 -62.73 109.35 39.72
N ARG A 32 -62.49 108.02 39.71
CA ARG A 32 -61.12 107.50 40.00
C ARG A 32 -60.24 107.37 38.76
N VAL A 33 -59.16 108.14 38.72
CA VAL A 33 -58.12 108.07 37.67
C VAL A 33 -57.09 106.96 37.97
N LEU A 34 -56.64 106.27 36.92
CA LEU A 34 -55.60 105.23 37.02
C LEU A 34 -54.25 105.87 37.34
N SER A 35 -53.51 105.34 38.33
CA SER A 35 -52.12 105.75 38.54
C SER A 35 -51.22 105.13 37.47
N LYS A 36 -51.07 105.84 36.35
CA LYS A 36 -50.25 105.40 35.21
C LYS A 36 -48.81 105.10 35.64
N LYS A 37 -48.25 105.88 36.58
CA LYS A 37 -46.88 105.71 37.05
C LYS A 37 -46.67 104.33 37.70
N ILE A 38 -47.51 103.96 38.67
CA ILE A 38 -47.39 102.68 39.39
C ILE A 38 -47.62 101.50 38.45
N PHE A 39 -48.63 101.61 37.58
CA PHE A 39 -48.96 100.57 36.63
C PHE A 39 -47.83 100.33 35.62
N TYR A 40 -47.34 101.37 34.93
CA TYR A 40 -46.29 101.21 33.93
C TYR A 40 -44.94 100.85 34.56
N THR A 41 -44.61 101.33 35.77
CA THR A 41 -43.37 100.91 36.45
C THR A 41 -43.41 99.44 36.85
N ALA A 42 -44.54 98.94 37.35
CA ALA A 42 -44.68 97.53 37.71
C ALA A 42 -44.72 96.63 36.46
N LEU A 43 -45.36 97.09 35.37
CA LEU A 43 -45.44 96.36 34.10
C LEU A 43 -44.10 96.32 33.37
N LEU A 44 -43.45 97.47 33.11
CA LEU A 44 -42.16 97.52 32.42
C LEU A 44 -41.04 96.94 33.28
N GLY A 45 -41.07 97.18 34.60
CA GLY A 45 -40.11 96.61 35.54
C GLY A 45 -40.27 95.09 35.64
N GLY A 46 -41.50 94.61 35.77
CA GLY A 46 -41.83 93.18 35.76
C GLY A 46 -41.46 92.50 34.44
N PHE A 47 -41.75 93.14 33.31
CA PHE A 47 -41.37 92.63 31.99
C PHE A 47 -39.85 92.62 31.78
N SER A 48 -39.14 93.68 32.15
CA SER A 48 -37.67 93.72 32.05
C SER A 48 -37.02 92.64 32.91
N LEU A 49 -37.50 92.46 34.14
CA LEU A 49 -37.01 91.39 35.04
C LEU A 49 -37.39 90.00 34.55
N PHE A 50 -38.56 89.84 33.93
CA PHE A 50 -38.97 88.58 33.31
C PHE A 50 -38.07 88.24 32.12
N ILE A 51 -37.83 89.18 31.21
CA ILE A 51 -36.98 88.97 30.03
C ILE A 51 -35.53 88.67 30.43
N LEU A 52 -34.95 89.45 31.36
CA LEU A 52 -33.62 89.14 31.90
C LEU A 52 -33.60 87.80 32.65
N GLY A 53 -34.65 87.49 33.40
CA GLY A 53 -34.75 86.23 34.14
C GLY A 53 -34.77 85.00 33.20
N VAL A 54 -35.52 85.07 32.10
CA VAL A 54 -35.66 84.00 31.12
C VAL A 54 -34.40 83.85 30.25
N ALA A 55 -33.76 84.94 29.83
CA ALA A 55 -32.60 84.89 28.95
C ALA A 55 -31.37 84.16 29.55
N PHE A 56 -31.31 84.05 30.88
CA PHE A 56 -30.20 83.40 31.60
C PHE A 56 -30.67 82.23 32.48
N ALA A 57 -31.91 81.73 32.31
CA ALA A 57 -32.43 80.62 33.10
C ALA A 57 -31.96 79.23 32.62
N ASP A 58 -31.81 79.04 31.30
CA ASP A 58 -31.74 77.69 30.73
C ASP A 58 -30.35 77.28 30.20
N THR A 59 -29.32 78.13 30.33
CA THR A 59 -28.03 77.92 29.64
C THR A 59 -27.21 76.74 30.19
N ASP A 60 -27.18 76.53 31.51
CA ASP A 60 -26.39 75.47 32.15
C ASP A 60 -27.08 74.10 32.10
N GLU A 61 -28.42 74.05 32.14
CA GLU A 61 -29.20 72.81 32.01
C GLU A 61 -29.19 72.31 30.56
N LEU A 62 -29.28 73.20 29.57
CA LEU A 62 -29.19 72.86 28.15
C LEU A 62 -27.82 72.27 27.78
N ALA A 63 -26.75 72.77 28.39
CA ALA A 63 -25.40 72.21 28.20
C ALA A 63 -25.29 70.77 28.73
N GLN A 64 -25.87 70.49 29.90
CA GLN A 64 -25.91 69.13 30.46
C GLN A 64 -26.76 68.17 29.62
N ILE A 65 -27.90 68.64 29.10
CA ILE A 65 -28.77 67.85 28.23
C ILE A 65 -28.06 67.47 26.93
N ASN A 66 -27.35 68.41 26.29
CA ASN A 66 -26.60 68.13 25.07
C ASN A 66 -25.45 67.12 25.29
N GLU A 67 -24.76 67.20 26.43
CA GLU A 67 -23.71 66.23 26.77
C GLU A 67 -24.29 64.83 27.04
N LEU A 68 -25.43 64.75 27.74
CA LEU A 68 -26.18 63.50 27.94
C LEU A 68 -26.66 62.89 26.62
N GLU A 69 -27.15 63.71 25.69
CA GLU A 69 -27.56 63.25 24.36
C GLU A 69 -26.37 62.67 23.58
N LYS A 70 -25.22 63.33 23.63
CA LYS A 70 -23.99 62.84 23.01
C LYS A 70 -23.51 61.52 23.62
N GLN A 71 -23.59 61.38 24.95
CA GLN A 71 -23.27 60.12 25.64
C GLN A 71 -24.21 58.99 25.22
N ASN A 72 -25.52 59.26 25.13
CA ASN A 72 -26.50 58.27 24.67
C ASN A 72 -26.27 57.85 23.22
N GLN A 73 -25.91 58.78 22.34
CA GLN A 73 -25.55 58.45 20.96
C GLN A 73 -24.30 57.56 20.92
N SER A 74 -23.25 57.92 21.68
CA SER A 74 -22.03 57.11 21.78
C SER A 74 -22.32 55.70 22.30
N LEU A 75 -23.17 55.58 23.33
CA LEU A 75 -23.59 54.28 23.86
C LEU A 75 -24.43 53.47 22.85
N SER A 76 -25.23 54.14 22.02
CA SER A 76 -25.97 53.49 20.94
C SER A 76 -25.02 52.91 19.89
N ASP A 77 -24.03 53.71 19.47
CA ASP A 77 -23.04 53.30 18.46
C ASP A 77 -22.16 52.14 18.97
N GLU A 78 -21.77 52.16 20.25
CA GLU A 78 -21.05 51.07 20.89
C GLU A 78 -21.89 49.80 20.97
N ASN A 79 -23.19 49.91 21.32
CA ASN A 79 -24.10 48.77 21.32
C ASN A 79 -24.24 48.13 19.93
N ASP A 80 -24.30 48.94 18.87
CA ASP A 80 -24.39 48.41 17.51
C ASP A 80 -23.09 47.75 17.05
N THR A 81 -21.94 48.30 17.46
CA THR A 81 -20.63 47.66 17.27
C THR A 81 -20.56 46.31 17.99
N LEU A 82 -20.96 46.26 19.26
CA LEU A 82 -20.98 45.03 20.05
C LEU A 82 -21.93 43.97 19.46
N LYS A 83 -23.09 44.37 18.91
CA LYS A 83 -23.99 43.44 18.20
C LYS A 83 -23.30 42.85 16.96
N LEU A 84 -22.57 43.66 16.19
CA LEU A 84 -21.85 43.20 15.01
C LEU A 84 -20.73 42.23 15.38
N GLU A 85 -19.96 42.54 16.42
CA GLU A 85 -18.92 41.65 16.94
C GLU A 85 -19.50 40.33 17.44
N ASN A 86 -20.60 40.37 18.22
CA ASN A 86 -21.28 39.16 18.67
C ASN A 86 -21.76 38.29 17.50
N LYS A 87 -22.27 38.90 16.43
CA LYS A 87 -22.64 38.17 15.20
C LYS A 87 -21.42 37.51 14.55
N LYS A 88 -20.28 38.22 14.48
CA LYS A 88 -19.02 37.68 13.92
C LYS A 88 -18.46 36.56 14.77
N LEU A 89 -18.46 36.71 16.10
CA LEU A 89 -18.04 35.66 17.04
C LEU A 89 -18.93 34.42 16.88
N LYS A 90 -20.25 34.59 16.77
CA LYS A 90 -21.17 33.48 16.55
C LYS A 90 -20.85 32.70 15.27
N SER A 91 -20.53 33.40 14.18
CA SER A 91 -20.09 32.75 12.93
C SER A 91 -18.79 31.97 13.10
N LYS A 92 -17.80 32.54 13.80
CA LYS A 92 -16.54 31.83 14.07
C LYS A 92 -16.75 30.58 14.92
N VAL A 93 -17.65 30.65 15.91
CA VAL A 93 -18.01 29.48 16.74
C VAL A 93 -18.58 28.37 15.85
N THR A 94 -19.50 28.69 14.93
CA THR A 94 -20.06 27.68 14.02
C THR A 94 -19.01 27.10 13.07
N ASP A 95 -18.07 27.92 12.59
CA ASP A 95 -16.99 27.44 11.71
C ASP A 95 -16.05 26.48 12.45
N TYR A 96 -15.66 26.82 13.68
CA TYR A 96 -14.83 25.95 14.52
C TYR A 96 -15.56 24.66 14.93
N GLU A 97 -16.87 24.71 15.16
CA GLU A 97 -17.68 23.51 15.39
C GLU A 97 -17.67 22.57 14.17
N ASN A 98 -17.80 23.13 12.96
CA ASN A 98 -17.73 22.35 11.72
C ASN A 98 -16.34 21.73 11.50
N GLU A 99 -15.27 22.52 11.66
CA GLU A 99 -13.88 22.04 11.54
C GLU A 99 -13.58 20.92 12.54
N LYS A 100 -14.09 21.04 13.79
CA LYS A 100 -13.96 20.01 14.82
C LYS A 100 -14.61 18.69 14.40
N GLU A 101 -15.80 18.72 13.82
CA GLU A 101 -16.48 17.50 13.35
C GLU A 101 -15.79 16.89 12.10
N GLU A 102 -15.22 17.72 11.22
CA GLU A 102 -14.39 17.25 10.11
C GLU A 102 -13.14 16.52 10.62
N LEU A 103 -12.41 17.12 11.57
CA LEU A 103 -11.23 16.53 12.19
C LEU A 103 -11.55 15.23 12.91
N LYS A 104 -12.68 15.16 13.60
CA LYS A 104 -13.16 13.92 14.24
C LYS A 104 -13.41 12.81 13.23
N THR A 105 -14.01 13.15 12.08
CA THR A 105 -14.25 12.20 10.99
C THR A 105 -12.94 11.70 10.39
N LYS A 106 -11.97 12.60 10.16
CA LYS A 106 -10.61 12.24 9.71
C LYS A 106 -9.91 11.32 10.72
N GLY A 107 -10.06 11.58 12.03
CA GLY A 107 -9.55 10.72 13.09
C GLY A 107 -10.07 9.28 12.98
N ILE A 108 -11.38 9.11 12.82
CA ILE A 108 -12.01 7.79 12.63
C ILE A 108 -11.50 7.11 11.35
N GLN A 109 -11.28 7.86 10.27
CA GLN A 109 -10.72 7.28 9.03
C GLN A 109 -9.27 6.81 9.19
N PHE A 110 -8.44 7.56 9.92
CA PHE A 110 -7.07 7.15 10.21
C PHE A 110 -7.04 5.90 11.10
N GLU A 111 -7.91 5.81 12.10
CA GLU A 111 -8.03 4.64 12.96
C GLU A 111 -8.32 3.37 12.13
N LYS A 112 -9.29 3.43 11.21
CA LYS A 112 -9.60 2.32 10.29
C LYS A 112 -8.43 1.93 9.39
N LYS A 113 -7.64 2.91 8.93
CA LYS A 113 -6.44 2.65 8.12
C LYS A 113 -5.36 1.96 8.95
N ILE A 114 -5.17 2.37 10.21
CA ILE A 114 -4.24 1.74 11.15
C ILE A 114 -4.64 0.27 11.37
N GLU A 115 -5.90 0.00 11.70
CA GLU A 115 -6.40 -1.37 11.87
C GLU A 115 -6.19 -2.25 10.62
N SER A 116 -6.40 -1.69 9.42
CA SER A 116 -6.17 -2.40 8.16
C SER A 116 -4.70 -2.72 7.94
N LEU A 117 -3.81 -1.77 8.24
CA LEU A 117 -2.37 -1.95 8.11
C LEU A 117 -1.83 -2.95 9.14
N GLU A 118 -2.36 -2.97 10.36
CA GLU A 118 -2.01 -3.96 11.38
C GLU A 118 -2.38 -5.37 10.97
N LYS A 119 -3.59 -5.56 10.39
CA LYS A 119 -4.01 -6.86 9.83
C LYS A 119 -3.09 -7.33 8.71
N LYS A 120 -2.72 -6.43 7.79
CA LYS A 120 -1.78 -6.74 6.70
C LYS A 120 -0.40 -7.11 7.23
N LYS A 121 0.10 -6.37 8.22
CA LYS A 121 1.40 -6.65 8.85
C LYS A 121 1.40 -8.05 9.47
N LYS A 122 0.33 -8.43 10.19
CA LYS A 122 0.20 -9.77 10.77
C LYS A 122 0.19 -10.87 9.70
N SER A 123 -0.60 -10.69 8.64
CA SER A 123 -0.64 -11.64 7.51
C SER A 123 0.73 -11.84 6.87
N LEU A 124 1.49 -10.76 6.67
CA LEU A 124 2.84 -10.84 6.11
C LEU A 124 3.83 -11.54 7.04
N GLU A 125 3.69 -11.36 8.36
CA GLU A 125 4.54 -12.07 9.32
C GLU A 125 4.23 -13.58 9.33
N ASP A 126 2.94 -13.95 9.26
CA ASP A 126 2.53 -15.36 9.17
C ASP A 126 3.04 -16.01 7.87
N GLU A 127 2.97 -15.30 6.73
CA GLU A 127 3.53 -15.75 5.44
C GLU A 127 5.06 -15.90 5.50
N LYS A 128 5.76 -14.95 6.14
CA LYS A 128 7.21 -15.00 6.31
C LYS A 128 7.63 -16.21 7.15
N ASN A 129 6.98 -16.46 8.29
CA ASN A 129 7.26 -17.62 9.13
C ASN A 129 7.04 -18.93 8.36
N THR A 130 5.95 -19.02 7.59
CA THR A 130 5.68 -20.18 6.73
C THR A 130 6.77 -20.39 5.68
N LEU A 131 7.29 -19.30 5.11
CA LEU A 131 8.35 -19.39 4.11
C LEU A 131 9.69 -19.80 4.73
N GLU A 132 10.01 -19.31 5.93
CA GLU A 132 11.19 -19.72 6.69
C GLU A 132 11.16 -21.23 7.02
N GLU A 133 10.01 -21.76 7.43
CA GLU A 133 9.82 -23.20 7.64
C GLU A 133 10.05 -24.01 6.36
N LYS A 134 9.50 -23.56 5.22
CA LYS A 134 9.70 -24.21 3.92
C LYS A 134 11.18 -24.19 3.49
N VAL A 135 11.89 -23.10 3.75
CA VAL A 135 13.33 -23.01 3.45
C VAL A 135 14.11 -24.01 4.31
N ALA A 136 13.79 -24.12 5.60
CA ALA A 136 14.41 -25.12 6.47
C ALA A 136 14.12 -26.56 6.00
N GLU A 137 12.89 -26.85 5.60
CA GLU A 137 12.51 -28.16 5.05
C GLU A 137 13.29 -28.50 3.77
N LEU A 138 13.39 -27.56 2.84
CA LEU A 138 14.15 -27.75 1.59
C LEU A 138 15.64 -27.95 1.85
N ASN A 139 16.23 -27.22 2.79
CA ASN A 139 17.62 -27.41 3.17
C ASN A 139 17.86 -28.81 3.73
N ASN A 140 16.97 -29.32 4.57
CA ASN A 140 17.05 -30.69 5.09
C ASN A 140 16.92 -31.75 3.99
N LYS A 141 16.01 -31.53 3.02
CA LYS A 141 15.86 -32.42 1.86
C LYS A 141 17.11 -32.43 0.98
N ASN A 142 17.72 -31.27 0.74
CA ASN A 142 18.97 -31.18 -0.02
C ASN A 142 20.10 -31.92 0.69
N ALA A 143 20.23 -31.77 2.02
CA ALA A 143 21.23 -32.51 2.79
C ALA A 143 21.02 -34.03 2.73
N ASP A 144 19.76 -34.52 2.75
CA ASP A 144 19.47 -35.95 2.56
C ASP A 144 19.84 -36.44 1.15
N LEU A 145 19.56 -35.64 0.12
CA LEU A 145 19.95 -35.94 -1.25
C LEU A 145 21.47 -35.98 -1.43
N ASP A 146 22.20 -35.03 -0.86
CA ASP A 146 23.67 -35.02 -0.89
C ASP A 146 24.25 -36.28 -0.23
N ASN A 147 23.69 -36.71 0.90
CA ASN A 147 24.08 -37.95 1.56
C ASN A 147 23.79 -39.20 0.70
N LYS A 148 22.67 -39.22 -0.02
CA LYS A 148 22.34 -40.32 -0.96
C LYS A 148 23.30 -40.33 -2.15
N ILE A 149 23.63 -39.16 -2.70
CA ILE A 149 24.60 -39.02 -3.78
C ILE A 149 25.96 -39.56 -3.32
N ALA A 150 26.45 -39.14 -2.15
CA ALA A 150 27.71 -39.62 -1.60
C ALA A 150 27.76 -41.16 -1.48
N LYS A 151 26.68 -41.79 -0.97
CA LYS A 151 26.57 -43.25 -0.87
C LYS A 151 26.57 -43.95 -2.22
N LEU A 152 25.87 -43.39 -3.21
CA LEU A 152 25.85 -43.93 -4.57
C LEU A 152 27.22 -43.82 -5.24
N THR A 153 27.92 -42.69 -5.06
CA THR A 153 29.28 -42.49 -5.55
C THR A 153 30.26 -43.49 -4.93
N GLU A 154 30.18 -43.72 -3.62
CA GLU A 154 30.99 -44.74 -2.93
C GLU A 154 30.71 -46.14 -3.49
N THR A 155 29.43 -46.50 -3.64
CA THR A 155 29.02 -47.80 -4.20
C THR A 155 29.54 -48.00 -5.63
N ASN A 156 29.47 -46.97 -6.48
CA ASN A 156 29.98 -47.04 -7.84
C ASN A 156 31.50 -47.20 -7.87
N THR A 157 32.23 -46.49 -7.01
CA THR A 157 33.69 -46.65 -6.86
C THR A 157 34.05 -48.08 -6.47
N ASP A 158 33.30 -48.67 -5.52
CA ASP A 158 33.50 -50.04 -5.05
C ASP A 158 33.17 -51.09 -6.13
N LEU A 159 32.21 -50.78 -7.03
CA LEU A 159 31.89 -51.60 -8.19
C LEU A 159 32.97 -51.50 -9.28
N ASP A 160 33.48 -50.30 -9.57
CA ASP A 160 34.56 -50.10 -10.52
C ASP A 160 35.83 -50.88 -10.09
N GLU A 161 36.19 -50.84 -8.80
CA GLU A 161 37.29 -51.66 -8.28
C GLU A 161 37.08 -53.16 -8.47
N LYS A 162 35.83 -53.65 -8.35
CA LYS A 162 35.49 -55.07 -8.58
C LYS A 162 35.60 -55.41 -10.07
N VAL A 163 35.16 -54.51 -10.95
CA VAL A 163 35.29 -54.67 -12.40
C VAL A 163 36.76 -54.75 -12.81
N ASP A 164 37.63 -53.91 -12.25
CA ASP A 164 39.07 -53.95 -12.49
C ASP A 164 39.70 -55.28 -12.02
N LYS A 165 39.34 -55.74 -10.82
CA LYS A 165 39.81 -57.04 -10.28
C LYS A 165 39.37 -58.22 -11.15
N LEU A 166 38.11 -58.23 -11.59
CA LEU A 166 37.59 -59.28 -12.48
C LEU A 166 38.28 -59.24 -13.85
N THR A 167 38.50 -58.04 -14.39
CA THR A 167 39.21 -57.85 -15.67
C THR A 167 40.65 -58.36 -15.58
N GLN A 168 41.37 -58.04 -14.51
CA GLN A 168 42.73 -58.55 -14.29
C GLN A 168 42.74 -60.08 -14.21
N THR A 169 41.82 -60.66 -13.43
CA THR A 169 41.69 -62.11 -13.27
C THR A 169 41.41 -62.80 -14.61
N ASN A 170 40.55 -62.24 -15.44
CA ASN A 170 40.27 -62.76 -16.78
C ASN A 170 41.50 -62.69 -17.70
N THR A 171 42.26 -61.60 -17.66
CA THR A 171 43.53 -61.49 -18.40
C THR A 171 44.53 -62.56 -17.95
N ASP A 172 44.69 -62.77 -16.65
CA ASP A 172 45.60 -63.78 -16.10
C ASP A 172 45.17 -65.21 -16.49
N LEU A 173 43.87 -65.49 -16.47
CA LEU A 173 43.32 -66.77 -16.92
C LEU A 173 43.55 -66.98 -18.42
N ASN A 174 43.31 -65.97 -19.25
CA ASN A 174 43.57 -66.04 -20.69
C ASN A 174 45.05 -66.32 -20.99
N ASN A 175 45.97 -65.67 -20.27
CA ASN A 175 47.41 -65.94 -20.40
C ASN A 175 47.77 -67.38 -20.00
N LYS A 176 47.16 -67.92 -18.92
CA LYS A 176 47.35 -69.32 -18.52
C LYS A 176 46.82 -70.30 -19.58
N VAL A 177 45.64 -70.02 -20.14
CA VAL A 177 45.06 -70.83 -21.22
C VAL A 177 46.00 -70.85 -22.43
N ALA A 178 46.47 -69.68 -22.88
CA ALA A 178 47.42 -69.59 -23.98
C ALA A 178 48.72 -70.38 -23.70
N ASN A 179 49.28 -70.28 -22.49
CA ASN A 179 50.45 -71.06 -22.11
C ASN A 179 50.18 -72.57 -22.16
N LEU A 180 49.07 -73.03 -21.57
CA LEU A 180 48.69 -74.45 -21.60
C LEU A 180 48.47 -74.95 -23.03
N GLU A 181 47.91 -74.14 -23.93
CA GLU A 181 47.80 -74.47 -25.36
C GLU A 181 49.17 -74.62 -26.03
N THR A 182 50.15 -73.77 -25.71
CA THR A 182 51.53 -73.91 -26.21
C THR A 182 52.25 -75.15 -25.66
N GLU A 183 52.01 -75.51 -24.39
CA GLU A 183 52.54 -76.73 -23.80
C GLU A 183 51.92 -77.97 -24.44
N LEU A 184 50.60 -77.97 -24.67
CA LEU A 184 49.87 -79.06 -25.30
C LEU A 184 50.36 -79.29 -26.74
N THR A 185 50.52 -78.24 -27.54
CA THR A 185 51.05 -78.35 -28.91
C THR A 185 52.50 -78.87 -28.93
N SER A 186 53.34 -78.43 -28.00
CA SER A 186 54.71 -78.92 -27.85
C SER A 186 54.75 -80.40 -27.45
N ALA A 187 53.91 -80.81 -26.50
CA ALA A 187 53.78 -82.21 -26.10
C ALA A 187 53.26 -83.09 -27.25
N ASN A 188 52.25 -82.62 -27.98
CA ASN A 188 51.71 -83.32 -29.14
C ASN A 188 52.74 -83.49 -30.26
N SER A 189 53.60 -82.49 -30.48
CA SER A 189 54.73 -82.55 -31.41
C SER A 189 55.76 -83.61 -31.01
N LYS A 190 56.01 -83.76 -29.70
CA LYS A 190 56.88 -84.82 -29.17
C LYS A 190 56.25 -86.20 -29.37
N VAL A 191 54.96 -86.34 -29.08
CA VAL A 191 54.22 -87.60 -29.32
C VAL A 191 54.28 -87.98 -30.80
N THR A 192 54.01 -87.04 -31.71
CA THR A 192 54.15 -87.30 -33.16
C THR A 192 55.58 -87.64 -33.58
N SER A 193 56.62 -87.06 -32.94
CA SER A 193 58.01 -87.44 -33.23
C SER A 193 58.38 -88.85 -32.73
N VAL A 194 57.79 -89.28 -31.62
CA VAL A 194 57.95 -90.64 -31.07
C VAL A 194 57.17 -91.66 -31.90
N GLU A 195 55.96 -91.30 -32.35
CA GLU A 195 55.14 -92.09 -33.29
C GLU A 195 55.76 -92.17 -34.69
N ALA A 196 56.37 -91.08 -35.19
CA ALA A 196 57.10 -91.06 -36.47
C ALA A 196 58.36 -91.95 -36.45
N SER A 197 58.95 -92.19 -35.28
CA SER A 197 60.03 -93.17 -35.11
C SER A 197 59.52 -94.63 -35.05
N ALA A 198 58.21 -94.85 -34.99
CA ALA A 198 57.56 -96.16 -34.91
C ALA A 198 56.90 -96.64 -36.22
N GLN A 199 56.84 -95.82 -37.28
CA GLN A 199 56.13 -96.18 -38.52
C GLN A 199 56.90 -95.77 -39.78
N THR A 200 57.83 -96.65 -40.21
CA THR A 200 58.29 -96.75 -41.59
C THR A 200 57.51 -97.87 -42.29
N THR A 201 56.22 -97.71 -42.56
CA THR A 201 55.55 -98.50 -43.63
C THR A 201 54.22 -97.87 -44.06
N SER A 202 54.15 -97.59 -45.37
CA SER A 202 52.97 -97.49 -46.23
C SER A 202 52.21 -96.16 -46.31
N GLN A 203 52.31 -95.59 -47.51
CA GLN A 203 51.75 -94.34 -48.02
C GLN A 203 50.75 -94.65 -49.15
N SER A 204 49.75 -93.76 -49.31
CA SER A 204 48.90 -93.52 -50.51
C SER A 204 47.75 -94.50 -50.81
N THR A 205 46.51 -94.13 -51.23
CA THR A 205 46.01 -92.96 -52.02
C THR A 205 44.46 -92.77 -51.93
N SER A 206 44.04 -91.49 -51.94
CA SER A 206 43.01 -90.79 -52.74
C SER A 206 41.46 -90.91 -52.59
N ASN A 207 40.88 -89.68 -52.55
CA ASN A 207 39.63 -89.15 -53.12
C ASN A 207 38.27 -89.44 -52.45
N ASN A 208 37.63 -88.40 -51.89
CA ASN A 208 36.42 -87.82 -52.50
C ASN A 208 36.06 -86.44 -51.90
N SER A 209 35.65 -85.54 -52.78
CA SER A 209 35.21 -84.16 -52.57
C SER A 209 33.75 -84.07 -52.10
N THR A 210 33.41 -83.28 -51.07
CA THR A 210 32.15 -82.51 -51.03
C THR A 210 32.11 -81.41 -49.94
N LYS A 211 31.62 -80.24 -50.37
CA LYS A 211 30.78 -79.25 -49.65
C LYS A 211 31.43 -78.26 -48.68
N SER A 212 32.01 -77.24 -49.30
CA SER A 212 32.11 -75.87 -48.79
C SER A 212 30.74 -75.20 -48.79
N SER A 213 30.38 -74.60 -47.65
CA SER A 213 29.28 -73.64 -47.54
C SER A 213 29.86 -72.29 -47.09
N THR A 214 30.25 -71.49 -48.07
CA THR A 214 30.28 -70.03 -47.95
C THR A 214 29.07 -69.50 -48.69
N SER A 215 28.15 -68.88 -47.96
CA SER A 215 27.12 -67.97 -48.49
C SER A 215 26.63 -67.15 -47.30
N SER A 216 27.10 -65.92 -47.12
CA SER A 216 26.44 -64.76 -47.74
C SER A 216 24.92 -64.85 -47.55
N SER A 217 24.45 -64.45 -46.37
CA SER A 217 23.10 -63.90 -46.22
C SER A 217 23.26 -62.40 -46.02
N GLY A 218 23.30 -61.68 -47.14
CA GLY A 218 22.72 -60.36 -47.13
C GLY A 218 21.23 -60.53 -46.85
N ASN A 219 20.72 -59.75 -45.92
CA ASN A 219 19.33 -59.32 -46.02
C ASN A 219 19.24 -57.93 -45.43
N THR A 220 19.34 -56.96 -46.34
CA THR A 220 18.58 -55.71 -46.29
C THR A 220 18.42 -55.11 -44.91
N SER A 221 19.32 -54.18 -44.57
CA SER A 221 18.93 -53.00 -43.79
C SER A 221 17.78 -52.34 -44.56
N SER A 222 16.57 -52.83 -44.32
CA SER A 222 15.36 -52.13 -44.69
C SER A 222 15.47 -50.81 -43.95
N ASN A 223 15.41 -49.73 -44.71
CA ASN A 223 15.39 -48.37 -44.21
C ASN A 223 14.05 -48.15 -43.50
N VAL A 224 13.86 -48.84 -42.38
CA VAL A 224 12.73 -48.68 -41.49
C VAL A 224 12.88 -47.29 -40.90
N TYR A 225 11.84 -46.47 -40.99
CA TYR A 225 11.85 -45.11 -40.48
C TYR A 225 10.54 -44.87 -39.73
N TYR A 226 10.65 -44.54 -38.44
CA TYR A 226 9.50 -44.19 -37.63
C TYR A 226 9.39 -42.66 -37.54
N LYS A 227 8.23 -42.11 -37.87
CA LYS A 227 8.01 -40.66 -37.80
C LYS A 227 8.05 -40.13 -36.36
N ASN A 228 7.64 -40.94 -35.38
CA ASN A 228 7.61 -40.61 -33.96
C ASN A 228 7.52 -41.90 -33.11
N CYS A 229 7.62 -41.74 -31.79
CA CYS A 229 7.56 -42.86 -30.85
C CYS A 229 6.21 -43.59 -30.79
N THR A 230 5.12 -42.92 -31.15
CA THR A 230 3.81 -43.58 -31.28
C THR A 230 3.85 -44.62 -32.40
N ALA A 231 4.38 -44.26 -33.58
CA ALA A 231 4.53 -45.19 -34.70
C ALA A 231 5.47 -46.36 -34.39
N ALA A 232 6.55 -46.11 -33.62
CA ALA A 232 7.47 -47.16 -33.20
C ALA A 232 6.81 -48.15 -32.21
N ARG A 233 6.00 -47.65 -31.26
CA ARG A 233 5.24 -48.49 -30.31
C ARG A 233 4.12 -49.29 -30.99
N GLU A 234 3.37 -48.67 -31.89
CA GLU A 234 2.33 -49.35 -32.68
C GLU A 234 2.92 -50.46 -33.56
N ALA A 235 4.15 -50.27 -34.05
CA ALA A 235 4.90 -51.28 -34.78
C ALA A 235 5.58 -52.34 -33.89
N GLY A 236 5.47 -52.22 -32.55
CA GLY A 236 6.09 -53.14 -31.60
C GLY A 236 7.63 -53.06 -31.53
N ALA A 237 8.22 -51.96 -32.01
CA ALA A 237 9.66 -51.79 -32.11
C ALA A 237 10.28 -50.98 -30.95
N ALA A 238 9.46 -50.39 -30.06
CA ALA A 238 9.96 -49.64 -28.91
C ALA A 238 10.26 -50.58 -27.72
N PRO A 239 11.36 -50.36 -26.96
CA PRO A 239 12.38 -49.32 -27.15
C PRO A 239 13.30 -49.59 -28.37
N VAL A 240 13.65 -48.53 -29.10
CA VAL A 240 14.49 -48.61 -30.32
C VAL A 240 15.92 -48.22 -29.96
N HIS A 241 16.89 -49.12 -30.04
CA HIS A 241 18.26 -48.83 -29.60
C HIS A 241 19.12 -48.25 -30.73
N ARG A 242 20.16 -47.49 -30.36
CA ARG A 242 21.16 -47.00 -31.31
C ARG A 242 21.83 -48.16 -32.05
N GLY A 243 21.63 -48.23 -33.36
CA GLY A 243 22.12 -49.31 -34.23
C GLY A 243 21.01 -50.23 -34.74
N ASP A 244 19.82 -50.20 -34.13
CA ASP A 244 18.65 -50.91 -34.62
C ASP A 244 18.09 -50.23 -35.89
N PRO A 245 17.57 -51.00 -36.86
CA PRO A 245 16.85 -50.45 -38.00
C PRO A 245 15.65 -49.62 -37.53
N GLY A 246 15.60 -48.35 -37.92
CA GLY A 246 14.56 -47.42 -37.45
C GLY A 246 14.98 -46.47 -36.33
N TYR A 247 16.17 -46.64 -35.74
CA TYR A 247 16.72 -45.64 -34.83
C TYR A 247 16.98 -44.33 -35.56
N GLY A 248 16.57 -43.22 -34.94
CA GLY A 248 16.90 -41.88 -35.39
C GLY A 248 16.99 -40.94 -34.19
N PRO A 249 17.86 -39.91 -34.22
CA PRO A 249 18.01 -38.94 -33.12
C PRO A 249 16.72 -38.21 -32.74
N HIS A 250 15.69 -38.20 -33.61
CA HIS A 250 14.38 -37.61 -33.33
C HIS A 250 13.49 -38.49 -32.45
N LEU A 251 13.86 -39.74 -32.18
CA LEU A 251 13.17 -40.67 -31.29
C LEU A 251 13.77 -40.72 -29.88
N ASP A 252 14.99 -40.18 -29.72
CA ASP A 252 15.83 -40.23 -28.53
C ASP A 252 15.97 -38.79 -28.01
N ARG A 253 15.06 -38.40 -27.10
CA ARG A 253 14.87 -36.99 -26.69
C ARG A 253 16.04 -36.48 -25.86
N ASP A 254 16.65 -37.34 -25.08
CA ASP A 254 17.71 -37.07 -24.12
C ASP A 254 19.10 -37.53 -24.59
N GLY A 255 19.18 -38.31 -25.67
CA GLY A 255 20.41 -38.64 -26.40
C GLY A 255 21.19 -39.82 -25.82
N ASP A 256 20.57 -40.61 -24.95
CA ASP A 256 21.21 -41.69 -24.20
C ASP A 256 21.44 -42.96 -25.04
N GLY A 257 20.84 -43.04 -26.23
CA GLY A 257 20.92 -44.17 -27.15
C GLY A 257 19.71 -45.11 -27.11
N ILE A 258 18.68 -44.80 -26.33
CA ILE A 258 17.44 -45.56 -26.20
C ILE A 258 16.27 -44.68 -26.67
N GLY A 259 15.82 -44.90 -27.91
CA GLY A 259 14.68 -44.20 -28.46
C GLY A 259 13.35 -44.71 -27.89
N CYS A 260 12.44 -43.78 -27.59
CA CYS A 260 11.05 -44.06 -27.23
C CYS A 260 10.81 -44.81 -25.92
N GLU A 261 11.64 -44.53 -24.90
CA GLU A 261 11.33 -44.78 -23.49
C GLU A 261 9.97 -44.21 -23.04
#